data_AF-A0A8B6CZM2-F1
#
_entry.id   AF-A0A8B6CZM2-F1
#
_cell.length_a   1.000
_cell.length_b   1.000
_cell.length_c   1.000
_cell.angle_alpha   90.00
_cell.angle_beta   90.00
_cell.angle_gamma   90.00
#
_symmetry.space_group_name_H-M   'P 1'
#
loop_
_entity.id
_entity.type
_entity.pdbx_description
1 polymer ?
#
loop_
_entity_poly.entity_id
_entity_poly.type
_entity_poly.pdbx_seq_one_letter_code
_entity_poly.pdbx_strand_id
1 'polypeptide(L)'
;MISEQCFLPVRRCFPKLDITLSNIYNLSFGLSIPEREKGEEVKEKSESPNMQVIKYINGKYPKALVTCVSYGTGSECLLSYLGEFGSSAQISAGVSVSASFEVAHRTSTKLHGIYDLLFLTLLKRVVWKHAKALTKIIDVPKALKAWTYKQFDEAVFCQMYGYSDLEEFWDRNNPLRDVDDISVPLLFISSEDDPLHSNKHIPLDLFKYYPNFFMLMPKYGGHGGFLDDIAALSWADRVVIDYLEAILEFTMKGYTINYNKSPARSTI
;
A
#
# COMPACT_ATOMS: atom_id res chain seq x y z
N MET A 1 -11.18 -12.74 5.68
CA MET A 1 -10.28 -13.90 5.86
C MET A 1 -9.32 -13.93 4.68
N ILE A 2 -8.67 -12.79 4.39
CA ILE A 2 -7.69 -12.61 3.30
C ILE A 2 -6.28 -12.38 3.90
N SER A 3 -6.15 -12.30 5.24
CA SER A 3 -4.96 -11.76 5.90
C SER A 3 -3.96 -12.78 6.45
N GLU A 4 -4.10 -14.08 6.18
CA GLU A 4 -3.09 -15.08 6.58
C GLU A 4 -2.59 -15.95 5.42
N GLN A 5 -3.42 -16.16 4.38
CA GLN A 5 -3.08 -17.07 3.29
C GLN A 5 -2.08 -16.48 2.27
N CYS A 6 -1.94 -15.15 2.16
CA CYS A 6 -0.98 -14.54 1.23
C CYS A 6 0.48 -14.54 1.74
N PHE A 7 0.72 -14.71 3.05
CA PHE A 7 2.07 -14.57 3.62
C PHE A 7 2.65 -15.87 4.23
N LEU A 8 1.81 -16.85 4.52
CA LEU A 8 2.24 -18.22 4.81
C LEU A 8 3.17 -18.84 3.73
N PRO A 9 3.05 -18.51 2.42
CA PRO A 9 3.96 -19.05 1.40
C PRO A 9 5.34 -18.39 1.39
N VAL A 10 5.44 -17.08 1.63
CA VAL A 10 6.70 -16.29 1.59
C VAL A 10 7.74 -16.86 2.55
N ARG A 11 7.32 -17.21 3.79
CA ARG A 11 8.20 -17.79 4.81
C ARG A 11 8.59 -19.25 4.52
N ARG A 12 7.78 -19.95 3.72
CA ARG A 12 7.94 -21.38 3.39
C ARG A 12 8.84 -21.57 2.17
N CYS A 13 8.88 -20.61 1.26
CA CYS A 13 9.67 -20.69 0.04
C CYS A 13 11.16 -20.39 0.25
N PHE A 14 11.57 -19.61 1.26
CA PHE A 14 12.97 -19.16 1.36
C PHE A 14 13.51 -19.11 2.80
N PRO A 15 14.00 -20.24 3.36
CA PRO A 15 14.59 -20.31 4.70
C PRO A 15 15.99 -19.69 4.83
N LYS A 16 16.56 -19.17 3.73
CA LYS A 16 17.94 -18.64 3.67
C LYS A 16 18.06 -17.13 3.93
N LEU A 17 16.95 -16.39 3.94
CA LEU A 17 16.99 -14.98 4.32
C LEU A 17 16.61 -14.82 5.79
N ASP A 18 17.43 -14.08 6.53
CA ASP A 18 17.12 -13.56 7.87
C ASP A 18 16.10 -12.39 7.78
N ILE A 19 15.03 -12.56 7.01
CA ILE A 19 13.91 -11.60 6.97
C ILE A 19 13.13 -11.77 8.27
N THR A 20 13.28 -10.79 9.16
CA THR A 20 12.34 -10.65 10.27
C THR A 20 11.04 -10.06 9.72
N LEU A 21 10.11 -10.93 9.28
CA LEU A 21 8.74 -10.53 8.94
C LEU A 21 8.04 -10.10 10.23
N SER A 22 8.01 -8.79 10.50
CA SER A 22 7.09 -8.25 11.50
C SER A 22 5.69 -8.25 10.89
N ASN A 23 4.86 -9.21 11.28
CA ASN A 23 3.45 -9.26 10.90
C ASN A 23 2.76 -8.00 11.44
N ILE A 24 2.51 -7.04 10.56
CA ILE A 24 1.63 -5.92 10.87
C ILE A 24 0.28 -6.32 10.31
N TYR A 25 -0.65 -6.51 11.23
CA TYR A 25 -2.05 -6.73 10.90
C TYR A 25 -2.49 -5.68 9.87
N ASN A 26 -3.09 -6.16 8.78
CA ASN A 26 -3.85 -5.33 7.85
C ASN A 26 -4.90 -4.51 8.63
N LEU A 27 -4.51 -3.32 9.06
CA LEU A 27 -5.39 -2.17 9.17
C LEU A 27 -4.95 -1.25 8.05
N SER A 28 -5.67 -1.28 6.94
CA SER A 28 -5.51 -0.37 5.80
C SER A 28 -5.80 1.10 6.14
N PHE A 29 -5.59 1.56 7.38
CA PHE A 29 -5.94 2.90 7.83
C PHE A 29 -4.76 3.53 8.60
N GLY A 30 -3.68 3.78 7.85
CA GLY A 30 -2.42 4.36 8.34
C GLY A 30 -2.35 5.88 8.20
N LEU A 31 -3.48 6.60 8.26
CA LEU A 31 -3.47 8.07 8.37
C LEU A 31 -3.52 8.46 9.85
N SER A 32 -2.71 9.45 10.24
CA SER A 32 -2.64 9.98 11.61
C SER A 32 -4.01 10.44 12.09
N ILE A 33 -4.50 9.91 13.22
CA ILE A 33 -5.71 10.42 13.86
C ILE A 33 -5.30 11.65 14.69
N PRO A 34 -5.80 12.87 14.38
CA PRO A 34 -5.50 14.03 15.21
C PRO A 34 -6.07 13.81 16.62
N GLU A 35 -5.23 13.97 17.66
CA GLU A 35 -5.69 13.93 19.04
C GLU A 35 -6.56 15.16 19.32
N ARG A 36 -7.77 14.94 19.85
CA ARG A 36 -8.71 16.02 20.19
C ARG A 36 -8.84 16.15 21.70
N GLU A 37 -8.13 17.11 22.29
CA GLU A 37 -8.54 17.70 23.56
C GLU A 37 -9.55 18.82 23.28
N LYS A 38 -10.62 18.87 24.07
CA LYS A 38 -11.67 19.89 23.90
C LYS A 38 -11.11 21.28 24.22
N GLY A 39 -10.93 22.11 23.19
CA GLY A 39 -10.82 23.57 23.34
C GLY A 39 -9.47 24.21 23.01
N GLU A 40 -8.50 23.49 22.44
CA GLU A 40 -7.22 24.08 22.01
C GLU A 40 -6.96 23.87 20.51
N GLU A 41 -6.18 24.79 19.93
CA GLU A 41 -5.67 24.74 18.55
C GLU A 41 -5.06 23.37 18.23
N VAL A 42 -5.13 23.00 16.94
CA VAL A 42 -4.60 21.75 16.36
C VAL A 42 -3.15 21.53 16.83
N LYS A 43 -3.00 20.74 17.90
CA LYS A 43 -1.69 20.29 18.42
C LYS A 43 -1.04 19.38 17.38
N GLU A 44 0.27 19.55 17.26
CA GLU A 44 1.29 18.70 16.61
C GLU A 44 0.75 17.41 15.97
N LYS A 45 0.93 17.26 14.64
CA LYS A 45 0.48 16.10 13.85
C LYS A 45 0.96 14.82 14.53
N SER A 46 0.02 14.07 15.12
CA SER A 46 0.32 12.82 15.84
C SER A 46 1.09 11.87 14.92
N GLU A 47 2.14 11.23 15.47
CA GLU A 47 2.97 10.31 14.70
C GLU A 47 2.11 9.20 14.10
N SER A 48 2.16 9.05 12.77
CA SER A 48 1.36 8.04 12.08
C SER A 48 1.74 6.63 12.57
N PRO A 49 0.79 5.67 12.61
CA PRO A 49 1.09 4.30 13.02
C PRO A 49 2.24 3.68 12.20
N ASN A 50 2.34 4.02 10.91
CA ASN A 50 3.41 3.58 10.02
C ASN A 50 4.77 4.12 10.48
N MET A 51 4.84 5.39 10.85
CA MET A 51 6.06 6.03 11.38
C MET A 51 6.51 5.36 12.69
N GLN A 52 5.58 5.06 13.60
CA GLN A 52 5.90 4.39 14.87
C GLN A 52 6.51 3.00 14.65
N VAL A 53 5.97 2.23 13.70
CA VAL A 53 6.50 0.92 13.32
C VAL A 53 7.92 1.06 12.76
N ILE A 54 8.13 1.94 11.78
CA ILE A 54 9.44 2.10 11.14
C ILE A 54 10.48 2.55 12.17
N LYS A 55 10.13 3.50 13.05
CA LYS A 55 10.98 3.92 14.17
C LYS A 55 11.30 2.76 15.11
N TYR A 56 10.32 1.92 15.45
CA TYR A 56 10.54 0.75 16.30
C TYR A 56 11.50 -0.25 15.66
N ILE A 57 11.31 -0.56 14.38
CA ILE A 57 12.17 -1.49 13.63
C ILE A 57 13.59 -0.93 13.56
N ASN A 58 13.76 0.34 13.20
CA ASN A 58 15.06 1.00 13.13
C ASN A 58 15.73 1.11 14.49
N GLY A 59 14.98 1.33 15.57
CA GLY A 59 15.51 1.30 16.93
C GLY A 59 16.02 -0.08 17.33
N LYS A 60 15.34 -1.15 16.91
CA LYS A 60 15.73 -2.54 17.21
C LYS A 60 16.86 -3.06 16.31
N TYR A 61 16.89 -2.62 15.06
CA TYR A 61 17.85 -3.07 14.04
C TYR A 61 18.47 -1.87 13.30
N PRO A 62 19.30 -1.04 13.96
CA PRO A 62 19.77 0.25 13.41
C PRO A 62 20.68 0.15 12.19
N LYS A 63 21.19 -1.04 11.86
CA LYS A 63 22.04 -1.29 10.69
C LYS A 63 21.31 -2.08 9.59
N ALA A 64 20.06 -2.49 9.82
CA ALA A 64 19.30 -3.23 8.83
C ALA A 64 18.70 -2.27 7.81
N LEU A 65 18.75 -2.66 6.54
CA LEU A 65 17.98 -2.00 5.50
C LEU A 65 16.53 -2.43 5.62
N VAL A 66 15.61 -1.48 5.71
CA VAL A 66 14.17 -1.74 5.82
C VAL A 66 13.54 -1.64 4.45
N THR A 67 12.72 -2.62 4.09
CA THR A 67 11.94 -2.63 2.85
C THR A 67 10.46 -2.79 3.18
N CYS A 68 9.60 -2.32 2.28
CA CYS A 68 8.15 -2.39 2.47
C CYS A 68 7.47 -3.10 1.32
N VAL A 69 6.48 -3.93 1.64
CA VAL A 69 5.63 -4.60 0.65
C VAL A 69 4.19 -4.31 1.01
N SER A 70 3.41 -3.86 0.04
CA SER A 70 2.00 -3.55 0.20
C SER A 70 1.16 -4.30 -0.83
N TYR A 71 -0.09 -4.57 -0.47
CA TYR A 71 -1.07 -5.24 -1.32
C TYR A 71 -2.37 -4.44 -1.33
N GLY A 72 -2.98 -4.26 -2.50
CA GLY A 72 -4.26 -3.58 -2.66
C GLY A 72 -4.24 -2.16 -2.09
N THR A 73 -5.20 -1.84 -1.22
CA THR A 73 -5.32 -0.53 -0.54
C THR A 73 -4.15 -0.20 0.37
N GLY A 74 -3.30 -1.17 0.74
CA GLY A 74 -2.06 -0.87 1.47
C GLY A 74 -1.06 -0.03 0.67
N SER A 75 -1.16 -0.04 -0.66
CA SER A 75 -0.33 0.78 -1.55
C SER A 75 -0.56 2.28 -1.32
N GLU A 76 -1.77 2.69 -1.00
CA GLU A 76 -2.13 4.08 -0.71
C GLU A 76 -1.37 4.57 0.53
N CYS A 77 -1.36 3.78 1.59
CA CYS A 77 -0.62 4.07 2.82
C CYS A 77 0.89 4.14 2.57
N LEU A 78 1.42 3.23 1.74
CA LEU A 78 2.84 3.20 1.41
C LEU A 78 3.25 4.44 0.60
N LEU A 79 2.47 4.81 -0.42
CA LEU A 79 2.74 6.00 -1.24
C LEU A 79 2.64 7.29 -0.44
N SER A 80 1.57 7.45 0.35
CA SER A 80 1.42 8.63 1.21
C SER A 80 2.57 8.74 2.22
N TYR A 81 3.01 7.63 2.82
CA TYR A 81 4.14 7.63 3.75
C TYR A 81 5.45 8.00 3.04
N LEU A 82 5.74 7.37 1.90
CA LEU A 82 6.98 7.64 1.19
C LEU A 82 7.02 9.05 0.60
N GLY A 83 5.88 9.59 0.17
CA GLY A 83 5.79 10.97 -0.30
C GLY A 83 5.97 11.98 0.84
N GLU A 84 5.24 11.79 1.95
CA GLU A 84 5.32 12.71 3.09
C GLU A 84 6.72 12.78 3.72
N PHE A 85 7.42 11.65 3.79
CA PHE A 85 8.73 11.58 4.45
C PHE A 85 9.92 11.61 3.47
N GLY A 86 9.70 11.36 2.18
CA GLY A 86 10.74 11.33 1.15
C GLY A 86 11.99 10.57 1.57
N SER A 87 13.15 11.24 1.51
CA SER A 87 14.44 10.67 1.93
C SER A 87 14.53 10.35 3.43
N SER A 88 13.66 10.93 4.25
CA SER A 88 13.59 10.69 5.71
C SER A 88 12.71 9.50 6.06
N ALA A 89 12.11 8.81 5.10
CA ALA A 89 11.24 7.65 5.32
C ALA A 89 11.98 6.43 5.93
N GLN A 90 13.32 6.43 5.89
CA GLN A 90 14.17 5.33 6.39
C GLN A 90 13.80 3.95 5.80
N ILE A 91 13.28 3.95 4.58
CA ILE A 91 12.98 2.76 3.77
C ILE A 91 13.97 2.74 2.60
N SER A 92 14.49 1.56 2.27
CA SER A 92 15.46 1.36 1.18
C SER A 92 14.79 1.03 -0.15
N ALA A 93 13.65 0.35 -0.13
CA ALA A 93 12.90 -0.03 -1.32
C ALA A 93 11.45 -0.38 -0.95
N GLY A 94 10.54 -0.26 -1.92
CA GLY A 94 9.15 -0.66 -1.75
C GLY A 94 8.59 -1.46 -2.92
N VAL A 95 7.58 -2.29 -2.63
CA VAL A 95 6.80 -3.01 -3.63
C VAL A 95 5.31 -2.86 -3.34
N SER A 96 4.52 -2.61 -4.38
CA SER A 96 3.06 -2.46 -4.31
C SER A 96 2.40 -3.43 -5.30
N VAL A 97 1.70 -4.43 -4.77
CA VAL A 97 0.99 -5.43 -5.56
C VAL A 97 -0.49 -5.08 -5.64
N SER A 98 -1.02 -5.00 -6.86
CA SER A 98 -2.39 -4.57 -7.19
C SER A 98 -2.69 -3.18 -6.63
N ALA A 99 -1.80 -2.23 -6.94
CA ALA A 99 -1.83 -0.88 -6.39
C ALA A 99 -3.06 -0.08 -6.86
N SER A 100 -3.58 0.75 -5.95
CA SER A 100 -4.71 1.63 -6.18
C SER A 100 -4.21 3.08 -6.29
N PHE A 101 -4.40 3.71 -7.45
CA PHE A 101 -3.90 5.05 -7.73
C PHE A 101 -4.99 6.14 -7.65
N GLU A 102 -6.25 5.80 -7.94
CA GLU A 102 -7.37 6.76 -8.03
C GLU A 102 -8.55 6.39 -7.11
N VAL A 103 -8.27 6.27 -5.81
CA VAL A 103 -9.25 5.88 -4.78
C VAL A 103 -10.43 6.84 -4.70
N ALA A 104 -10.17 8.14 -4.81
CA ALA A 104 -11.20 9.18 -4.77
C ALA A 104 -12.25 8.99 -5.88
N HIS A 105 -11.80 8.61 -7.08
CA HIS A 105 -12.68 8.31 -8.20
C HIS A 105 -13.50 7.04 -7.95
N ARG A 106 -12.84 5.98 -7.47
CA ARG A 106 -13.49 4.68 -7.18
C ARG A 106 -14.52 4.77 -6.06
N THR A 107 -14.29 5.58 -5.04
CA THR A 107 -15.21 5.77 -3.91
C THR A 107 -16.39 6.67 -4.24
N SER A 108 -16.21 7.57 -5.22
CA SER A 108 -17.26 8.47 -5.73
C SER A 108 -18.21 7.82 -6.74
N THR A 109 -17.82 6.68 -7.32
CA THR A 109 -18.63 5.96 -8.32
C THR A 109 -19.60 4.98 -7.67
N LYS A 110 -20.64 4.58 -8.42
CA LYS A 110 -21.61 3.58 -7.95
C LYS A 110 -20.93 2.22 -7.90
N LEU A 111 -21.41 1.31 -7.05
CA LEU A 111 -20.95 -0.08 -7.08
C LEU A 111 -21.25 -0.68 -8.47
N HIS A 112 -20.21 -1.13 -9.16
CA HIS A 112 -20.23 -1.61 -10.54
C HIS A 112 -20.39 -3.14 -10.65
N GLY A 113 -20.57 -3.86 -9.53
CA GLY A 113 -20.87 -5.28 -9.59
C GLY A 113 -20.76 -6.03 -8.27
N ILE A 114 -20.76 -7.36 -8.36
CA ILE A 114 -20.70 -8.26 -7.20
C ILE A 114 -19.40 -8.10 -6.39
N TYR A 115 -18.29 -7.83 -7.07
CA TYR A 115 -17.00 -7.57 -6.42
C TYR A 115 -17.06 -6.38 -5.49
N ASP A 116 -17.69 -5.29 -5.92
CA ASP A 116 -17.78 -4.08 -5.11
C ASP A 116 -18.66 -4.29 -3.87
N LEU A 117 -19.76 -5.04 -4.03
CA LEU A 117 -20.62 -5.44 -2.91
C LEU A 117 -19.90 -6.35 -1.91
N LEU A 118 -19.13 -7.34 -2.40
CA LEU A 118 -18.33 -8.22 -1.56
C LEU A 118 -17.25 -7.44 -0.80
N PHE A 119 -16.57 -6.51 -1.46
CA PHE A 119 -15.55 -5.67 -0.84
C PHE A 119 -16.16 -4.72 0.21
N LEU A 120 -17.27 -4.05 -0.10
CA LEU A 120 -17.99 -3.23 0.88
C LEU A 120 -18.43 -4.06 2.10
N THR A 121 -18.90 -5.29 1.87
CA THR A 121 -19.27 -6.21 2.95
C THR A 121 -18.05 -6.59 3.81
N LEU A 122 -16.88 -6.78 3.19
CA LEU A 122 -15.63 -7.02 3.91
C LEU A 122 -15.25 -5.81 4.79
N LEU A 123 -15.33 -4.59 4.25
CA LEU A 123 -15.05 -3.35 4.99
C LEU A 123 -15.99 -3.20 6.20
N LYS A 124 -17.30 -3.42 6.00
CA LYS A 124 -18.29 -3.43 7.09
C LYS A 124 -17.97 -4.49 8.15
N ARG A 125 -17.50 -5.67 7.74
CA ARG A 125 -17.12 -6.73 8.68
C ARG A 125 -15.92 -6.33 9.55
N VAL A 126 -14.97 -5.56 9.00
CA VAL A 126 -13.86 -4.99 9.79
C VAL A 126 -14.40 -4.02 10.83
N VAL A 127 -15.24 -3.07 10.41
CA VAL A 127 -15.87 -2.11 11.34
C VAL A 127 -16.68 -2.83 12.43
N TRP A 128 -17.47 -3.84 12.05
CA TRP A 128 -18.27 -4.62 12.98
C TRP A 128 -17.40 -5.37 14.01
N LYS A 129 -16.31 -6.01 13.56
CA LYS A 129 -15.36 -6.72 14.44
C LYS A 129 -14.75 -5.78 15.48
N HIS A 130 -14.50 -4.53 15.11
CA HIS A 130 -13.89 -3.51 15.96
C HIS A 130 -14.90 -2.51 16.54
N ALA A 131 -16.20 -2.80 16.47
CA ALA A 131 -17.26 -1.85 16.80
C ALA A 131 -17.11 -1.27 18.20
N LYS A 132 -16.79 -2.09 19.21
CA LYS A 132 -16.63 -1.63 20.60
C LYS A 132 -15.59 -0.51 20.76
N ALA A 133 -14.51 -0.56 20.01
CA ALA A 133 -13.47 0.48 20.02
C ALA A 133 -13.90 1.68 19.18
N LEU A 134 -14.53 1.41 18.04
CA LEU A 134 -14.92 2.42 17.05
C LEU A 134 -16.17 3.24 17.42
N THR A 135 -17.09 2.71 18.24
CA THR A 135 -18.33 3.43 18.64
C THR A 135 -18.06 4.76 19.34
N LYS A 136 -16.86 4.96 19.93
CA LYS A 136 -16.47 6.22 20.54
C LYS A 136 -16.03 7.29 19.54
N ILE A 137 -15.70 6.88 18.31
CA ILE A 137 -15.05 7.70 17.28
C ILE A 137 -16.00 7.90 16.09
N ILE A 138 -16.74 6.85 15.71
CA ILE A 138 -17.62 6.84 14.54
C ILE A 138 -19.02 6.29 14.87
N ASP A 139 -19.99 6.65 14.03
CA ASP A 139 -21.33 6.08 14.00
C ASP A 139 -21.30 4.71 13.30
N VAL A 140 -20.97 3.68 14.09
CA VAL A 140 -20.91 2.29 13.61
C VAL A 140 -22.23 1.85 12.94
N PRO A 141 -23.43 2.09 13.52
CA PRO A 141 -24.69 1.79 12.84
C PRO A 141 -24.83 2.41 11.45
N LYS A 142 -24.42 3.67 11.27
CA LYS A 142 -24.43 4.35 9.97
C LYS A 142 -23.48 3.68 8.97
N ALA A 143 -22.25 3.37 9.40
CA ALA A 143 -21.27 2.66 8.56
C ALA A 143 -21.77 1.28 8.10
N LEU A 144 -22.41 0.51 8.98
CA LEU A 144 -22.93 -0.82 8.64
C LEU A 144 -24.15 -0.77 7.69
N LYS A 145 -24.92 0.33 7.71
CA LYS A 145 -26.06 0.55 6.82
C LYS A 145 -25.70 1.13 5.45
N ALA A 146 -24.45 1.54 5.23
CA ALA A 146 -24.01 2.15 3.96
C ALA A 146 -24.19 1.19 2.75
N TRP A 147 -24.70 1.67 1.63
CA TRP A 147 -24.89 0.87 0.41
C TRP A 147 -23.92 1.24 -0.72
N THR A 148 -23.07 2.25 -0.50
CA THR A 148 -22.06 2.74 -1.44
C THR A 148 -20.75 2.98 -0.70
N TYR A 149 -19.62 3.01 -1.43
CA TYR A 149 -18.33 3.37 -0.84
C TYR A 149 -18.37 4.78 -0.25
N LYS A 150 -18.86 5.76 -1.01
CA LYS A 150 -19.08 7.12 -0.51
C LYS A 150 -19.77 7.17 0.85
N GLN A 151 -20.92 6.51 1.02
CA GLN A 151 -21.64 6.50 2.30
C GLN A 151 -20.85 5.82 3.42
N PHE A 152 -20.09 4.78 3.09
CA PHE A 152 -19.26 4.06 4.06
C PHE A 152 -18.08 4.93 4.50
N ASP A 153 -17.36 5.52 3.54
CA ASP A 153 -16.20 6.36 3.75
C ASP A 153 -16.56 7.65 4.50
N GLU A 154 -17.70 8.27 4.19
CA GLU A 154 -18.22 9.41 4.95
C GLU A 154 -18.56 9.04 6.40
N ALA A 155 -19.11 7.85 6.62
CA ALA A 155 -19.45 7.38 7.97
C ALA A 155 -18.23 6.94 8.78
N VAL A 156 -17.14 6.54 8.11
CA VAL A 156 -15.92 6.04 8.75
C VAL A 156 -14.82 7.10 8.73
N PHE A 157 -14.30 7.48 7.56
CA PHE A 157 -13.13 8.35 7.44
C PHE A 157 -13.42 9.79 7.79
N CYS A 158 -14.48 10.39 7.25
CA CYS A 158 -14.79 11.79 7.57
C CYS A 158 -15.01 11.97 9.09
N GLN A 159 -15.68 11.01 9.75
CA GLN A 159 -15.85 11.03 11.21
C GLN A 159 -14.55 10.74 11.98
N MET A 160 -13.77 9.75 11.54
CA MET A 160 -12.53 9.37 12.20
C MET A 160 -11.46 10.45 12.14
N TYR A 161 -11.38 11.17 11.03
CA TYR A 161 -10.38 12.21 10.78
C TYR A 161 -10.90 13.65 10.94
N GLY A 162 -12.20 13.82 11.20
CA GLY A 162 -12.82 15.11 11.49
C GLY A 162 -13.06 16.01 10.26
N TYR A 163 -13.20 15.43 9.07
CA TYR A 163 -13.52 16.16 7.83
C TYR A 163 -15.03 16.36 7.65
N SER A 164 -15.40 17.45 6.99
CA SER A 164 -16.80 17.81 6.77
C SER A 164 -17.45 16.99 5.66
N ASP A 165 -16.67 16.69 4.62
CA ASP A 165 -17.06 15.88 3.49
C ASP A 165 -15.91 14.99 2.98
N LEU A 166 -16.22 14.12 2.02
CA LEU A 166 -15.28 13.15 1.47
C LEU A 166 -14.33 13.78 0.44
N GLU A 167 -14.71 14.91 -0.16
CA GLU A 167 -13.88 15.60 -1.15
C GLU A 167 -12.68 16.25 -0.46
N GLU A 168 -12.92 16.96 0.64
CA GLU A 168 -11.87 17.52 1.50
C GLU A 168 -10.96 16.40 2.06
N PHE A 169 -11.55 15.27 2.45
CA PHE A 169 -10.77 14.11 2.88
C PHE A 169 -9.84 13.63 1.78
N TRP A 170 -10.33 13.40 0.57
CA TRP A 170 -9.49 12.89 -0.52
C TRP A 170 -8.48 13.90 -1.04
N ASP A 171 -8.80 15.20 -1.05
CA ASP A 171 -7.84 16.25 -1.40
C ASP A 171 -6.61 16.22 -0.48
N ARG A 172 -6.84 16.03 0.83
CA ARG A 172 -5.74 15.97 1.82
C ARG A 172 -5.09 14.60 1.96
N ASN A 173 -5.74 13.52 1.50
CA ASN A 173 -5.26 12.15 1.69
C ASN A 173 -5.04 11.42 0.36
N ASN A 174 -4.87 12.16 -0.74
CA ASN A 174 -4.56 11.58 -2.04
C ASN A 174 -3.17 10.91 -1.98
N PRO A 175 -3.06 9.60 -2.27
CA PRO A 175 -1.80 8.87 -2.21
C PRO A 175 -0.75 9.37 -3.23
N LEU A 176 -1.18 10.08 -4.26
CA LEU A 176 -0.30 10.66 -5.28
C LEU A 176 0.05 12.12 -5.03
N ARG A 177 -0.43 12.74 -3.95
CA ARG A 177 -0.19 14.18 -3.68
C ARG A 177 1.29 14.53 -3.64
N ASP A 178 2.06 13.73 -2.89
CA ASP A 178 3.47 13.96 -2.62
C ASP A 178 4.35 12.94 -3.37
N VAL A 179 3.87 12.43 -4.51
CA VAL A 179 4.53 11.37 -5.27
C VAL A 179 5.92 11.79 -5.78
N ASP A 180 6.10 13.09 -6.02
CA ASP A 180 7.34 13.71 -6.50
C ASP A 180 8.48 13.62 -5.49
N ASP A 181 8.14 13.56 -4.20
CA ASP A 181 9.10 13.51 -3.11
C ASP A 181 9.57 12.08 -2.78
N ILE A 182 8.97 11.06 -3.42
CA ILE A 182 9.36 9.67 -3.21
C ILE A 182 10.77 9.45 -3.78
N SER A 183 11.73 9.25 -2.88
CA SER A 183 13.15 9.11 -3.23
C SER A 183 13.65 7.67 -3.31
N VAL A 184 12.78 6.68 -3.10
CA VAL A 184 13.15 5.25 -3.03
C VAL A 184 12.69 4.50 -4.27
N PRO A 185 13.38 3.42 -4.68
CA PRO A 185 12.95 2.58 -5.79
C PRO A 185 11.67 1.82 -5.44
N LEU A 186 10.63 1.97 -6.28
CA LEU A 186 9.32 1.35 -6.11
C LEU A 186 8.95 0.44 -7.28
N LEU A 187 8.60 -0.80 -6.99
CA LEU A 187 8.01 -1.72 -7.96
C LEU A 187 6.50 -1.81 -7.76
N PHE A 188 5.75 -1.66 -8.84
CA PHE A 188 4.31 -1.82 -8.90
C PHE A 188 3.99 -3.04 -9.75
N ILE A 189 3.14 -3.94 -9.24
CA ILE A 189 2.71 -5.15 -9.94
C ILE A 189 1.19 -5.11 -10.05
N SER A 190 0.64 -4.74 -11.20
CA SER A 190 -0.82 -4.64 -11.40
C SER A 190 -1.22 -5.33 -12.70
N SER A 191 -2.34 -6.04 -12.74
CA SER A 191 -2.78 -6.75 -13.96
C SER A 191 -3.72 -5.89 -14.81
N GLU A 192 -3.72 -6.11 -16.13
CA GLU A 192 -4.65 -5.42 -17.03
C GLU A 192 -6.12 -5.86 -16.84
N ASP A 193 -6.33 -7.07 -16.32
CA ASP A 193 -7.64 -7.68 -16.08
C ASP A 193 -8.13 -7.53 -14.62
N ASP A 194 -7.52 -6.63 -13.82
CA ASP A 194 -7.95 -6.38 -12.44
C ASP A 194 -9.43 -5.91 -12.41
N PRO A 195 -10.36 -6.70 -11.82
CA PRO A 195 -11.77 -6.34 -11.76
C PRO A 195 -12.06 -5.18 -10.81
N LEU A 196 -11.11 -4.83 -9.91
CA LEU A 196 -11.22 -3.70 -9.00
C LEU A 196 -10.54 -2.44 -9.54
N HIS A 197 -9.49 -2.58 -10.36
CA HIS A 197 -8.79 -1.44 -10.93
C HIS A 197 -8.76 -1.55 -12.45
N SER A 198 -9.61 -0.77 -13.12
CA SER A 198 -9.55 -0.69 -14.57
C SER A 198 -8.22 -0.08 -14.99
N ASN A 199 -7.55 -0.68 -15.98
CA ASN A 199 -6.26 -0.25 -16.54
C ASN A 199 -6.25 1.26 -16.91
N LYS A 200 -7.41 1.83 -17.25
CA LYS A 200 -7.55 3.27 -17.55
C LYS A 200 -7.22 4.20 -16.36
N HIS A 201 -7.23 3.69 -15.14
CA HIS A 201 -6.94 4.44 -13.91
C HIS A 201 -5.50 4.24 -13.43
N ILE A 202 -4.67 3.49 -14.17
CA ILE A 202 -3.25 3.38 -13.88
C ILE A 202 -2.56 4.57 -14.58
N PRO A 203 -1.92 5.49 -13.83
CA PRO A 203 -1.27 6.67 -14.41
C PRO A 203 0.05 6.26 -15.06
N LEU A 204 0.00 5.64 -16.25
CA LEU A 204 1.18 5.12 -16.94
C LEU A 204 2.24 6.19 -17.25
N ASP A 205 1.82 7.45 -17.35
CA ASP A 205 2.74 8.57 -17.55
C ASP A 205 3.62 8.84 -16.32
N LEU A 206 3.14 8.55 -15.11
CA LEU A 206 3.92 8.63 -13.87
C LEU A 206 5.22 7.81 -14.00
N PHE A 207 5.11 6.58 -14.49
CA PHE A 207 6.24 5.66 -14.67
C PHE A 207 7.24 6.09 -15.74
N LYS A 208 6.88 7.06 -16.60
CA LYS A 208 7.79 7.65 -17.58
C LYS A 208 8.58 8.83 -16.99
N TYR A 209 8.00 9.53 -16.02
CA TYR A 209 8.60 10.72 -15.40
C TYR A 209 9.48 10.39 -14.20
N TYR A 210 9.11 9.38 -13.39
CA TYR A 210 9.87 9.02 -12.17
C TYR A 210 10.79 7.82 -12.43
N PRO A 211 12.12 8.03 -12.50
CA PRO A 211 13.08 6.97 -12.87
C PRO A 211 13.23 5.88 -11.80
N ASN A 212 12.76 6.15 -10.58
CA ASN A 212 12.74 5.20 -9.48
C ASN A 212 11.48 4.31 -9.46
N PHE A 213 10.51 4.53 -10.35
CA PHE A 213 9.28 3.75 -10.39
C PHE A 213 9.32 2.72 -11.51
N PHE A 214 8.99 1.49 -11.17
CA PHE A 214 8.93 0.36 -12.08
C PHE A 214 7.51 -0.19 -12.11
N MET A 215 6.95 -0.40 -13.30
CA MET A 215 5.64 -1.02 -13.47
C MET A 215 5.81 -2.38 -14.16
N LEU A 216 5.29 -3.42 -13.52
CA LEU A 216 5.11 -4.74 -14.09
C LEU A 216 3.61 -4.96 -14.31
N MET A 217 3.20 -4.96 -15.58
CA MET A 217 1.80 -5.05 -15.97
C MET A 217 1.52 -6.28 -16.83
N PRO A 218 1.27 -7.46 -16.22
CA PRO A 218 0.85 -8.65 -16.96
C PRO A 218 -0.58 -8.49 -17.49
N LYS A 219 -0.86 -9.14 -18.62
CA LYS A 219 -2.21 -9.17 -19.22
C LYS A 219 -3.26 -9.84 -18.32
N TYR A 220 -2.84 -10.83 -17.53
CA TYR A 220 -3.71 -11.60 -16.65
C TYR A 220 -3.12 -11.73 -15.25
N GLY A 221 -3.98 -11.64 -14.24
CA GLY A 221 -3.61 -11.79 -12.84
C GLY A 221 -4.69 -11.34 -11.85
N GLY A 222 -5.74 -10.64 -12.31
CA GLY A 222 -6.82 -10.14 -11.46
C GLY A 222 -6.31 -9.26 -10.31
N HIS A 223 -7.10 -9.14 -9.24
CA HIS A 223 -6.73 -8.37 -8.05
C HIS A 223 -5.86 -9.21 -7.08
N GLY A 224 -4.59 -9.44 -7.45
CA GLY A 224 -3.63 -10.20 -6.64
C GLY A 224 -3.66 -11.72 -6.85
N GLY A 225 -4.31 -12.19 -7.91
CA GLY A 225 -4.42 -13.60 -8.29
C GLY A 225 -3.26 -14.09 -9.17
N PHE A 226 -2.03 -13.73 -8.82
CA PHE A 226 -0.82 -14.07 -9.59
C PHE A 226 -0.38 -15.53 -9.40
N LEU A 227 -1.29 -16.50 -9.56
CA LEU A 227 -1.03 -17.90 -9.25
C LEU A 227 -0.10 -18.57 -10.28
N ASP A 228 0.78 -19.43 -9.79
CA ASP A 228 1.61 -20.33 -10.57
C ASP A 228 1.04 -21.77 -10.56
N ASP A 229 1.21 -22.48 -11.67
CA ASP A 229 0.49 -23.72 -12.03
C ASP A 229 0.72 -24.89 -11.05
N ILE A 230 1.79 -24.85 -10.24
CA ILE A 230 2.28 -26.06 -9.54
C ILE A 230 2.02 -26.07 -8.03
N ALA A 231 1.57 -24.98 -7.39
CA ALA A 231 1.38 -25.00 -5.93
C ALA A 231 0.46 -23.92 -5.33
N ALA A 232 -0.34 -23.22 -6.14
CA ALA A 232 -1.05 -22.01 -5.70
C ALA A 232 -0.12 -20.95 -5.05
N LEU A 233 1.16 -20.99 -5.42
CA LEU A 233 2.15 -19.97 -5.04
C LEU A 233 1.99 -18.79 -5.98
N SER A 234 2.03 -17.57 -5.43
CA SER A 234 1.98 -16.37 -6.24
C SER A 234 3.33 -16.13 -6.90
N TRP A 235 3.39 -16.08 -8.24
CA TRP A 235 4.61 -15.72 -8.94
C TRP A 235 5.04 -14.28 -8.62
N ALA A 236 4.08 -13.41 -8.30
CA ALA A 236 4.37 -12.04 -7.87
C ALA A 236 5.17 -12.02 -6.58
N ASP A 237 4.98 -12.98 -5.67
CA ASP A 237 5.76 -13.07 -4.43
C ASP A 237 7.24 -13.33 -4.72
N ARG A 238 7.54 -14.15 -5.74
CA ARG A 238 8.93 -14.38 -6.17
C ARG A 238 9.52 -13.11 -6.78
N VAL A 239 8.78 -12.44 -7.66
CA VAL A 239 9.23 -11.18 -8.26
C VAL A 239 9.46 -10.09 -7.20
N VAL A 240 8.59 -10.02 -6.19
CA VAL A 240 8.76 -9.11 -5.04
C VAL A 240 10.09 -9.38 -4.34
N ILE A 241 10.40 -10.64 -4.05
CA ILE A 241 11.66 -11.02 -3.39
C ILE A 241 12.85 -10.73 -4.29
N ASP A 242 12.84 -11.19 -5.54
CA ASP A 242 13.93 -11.01 -6.50
C ASP A 242 14.25 -9.51 -6.69
N TYR A 243 13.22 -8.67 -6.78
CA TYR A 243 13.37 -7.22 -6.86
C TYR A 243 14.01 -6.65 -5.59
N LEU A 244 13.47 -6.99 -4.41
CA LEU A 244 13.99 -6.48 -3.14
C LEU A 244 15.43 -6.93 -2.91
N GLU A 245 15.77 -8.19 -3.21
CA GLU A 245 17.15 -8.70 -3.14
C GLU A 245 18.08 -7.91 -4.06
N ALA A 246 17.68 -7.70 -5.32
CA ALA A 246 18.49 -6.96 -6.28
C ALA A 246 18.75 -5.51 -5.82
N ILE A 247 17.73 -4.82 -5.30
CA ILE A 247 17.87 -3.46 -4.77
C ILE A 247 18.73 -3.43 -3.50
N LEU A 248 18.52 -4.36 -2.58
CA LEU A 248 19.32 -4.46 -1.36
C LEU A 248 20.79 -4.76 -1.66
N GLU A 249 21.05 -5.69 -2.57
CA GLU A 249 22.39 -6.02 -3.05
C GLU A 249 23.05 -4.79 -3.70
N PHE A 250 22.32 -4.09 -4.56
CA PHE A 250 22.79 -2.85 -5.18
C PHE A 250 23.13 -1.78 -4.15
N THR A 251 22.26 -1.60 -3.15
CA THR A 251 22.43 -0.61 -2.08
C THR A 251 23.62 -0.94 -1.18
N MET A 252 23.78 -2.21 -0.81
CA MET A 252 24.85 -2.68 0.08
C MET A 252 26.22 -2.69 -0.59
N LYS A 253 26.29 -3.04 -1.88
CA LYS A 253 27.58 -3.19 -2.57
C LYS A 253 28.22 -1.85 -2.94
N GLY A 254 27.46 -0.76 -2.99
CA GLY A 254 27.95 0.53 -3.42
C GLY A 254 28.32 0.50 -4.91
N TYR A 255 27.89 1.51 -5.64
CA TYR A 255 28.07 1.57 -7.08
C TYR A 255 29.57 1.61 -7.46
N THR A 256 30.11 0.49 -7.93
CA THR A 256 31.29 0.46 -8.83
C THR A 256 30.79 0.11 -10.21
N ILE A 257 30.49 1.11 -11.05
CA ILE A 257 30.30 0.83 -12.49
C ILE A 257 31.63 0.32 -13.02
N ASN A 258 31.68 -0.98 -13.30
CA ASN A 258 32.73 -1.53 -14.12
C ASN A 258 32.26 -1.46 -15.57
N TYR A 259 32.58 -0.36 -16.27
CA TYR A 259 32.25 -0.13 -17.69
C TYR A 259 32.79 -1.22 -18.65
N ASN A 260 33.57 -2.18 -18.14
CA ASN A 260 34.25 -3.21 -18.93
C ASN A 260 33.49 -4.52 -19.10
N LYS A 261 32.20 -4.62 -18.71
CA LYS A 261 31.37 -5.79 -19.04
C LYS A 261 30.05 -5.38 -19.68
N SER A 262 30.11 -5.10 -20.97
CA SER A 262 28.97 -5.27 -21.87
C SER A 262 29.44 -5.88 -23.18
N PRO A 263 29.08 -7.13 -23.46
CA PRO A 263 28.74 -7.57 -24.79
C PRO A 263 27.24 -7.82 -24.81
N ALA A 264 26.44 -6.76 -24.79
CA ALA A 264 25.04 -6.87 -25.20
C ALA A 264 25.03 -7.05 -26.72
N ARG A 265 25.02 -8.32 -27.17
CA ARG A 265 24.59 -8.66 -28.51
C ARG A 265 23.14 -8.23 -28.64
N SER A 266 22.91 -7.17 -29.40
CA SER A 266 21.62 -6.87 -29.99
C SER A 266 21.22 -8.06 -30.87
N THR A 267 20.12 -8.69 -30.50
CA THR A 267 19.23 -9.39 -31.42
C THR A 267 17.84 -8.85 -31.13
N ILE A 268 17.49 -7.82 -31.87
CA ILE A 268 16.25 -7.57 -32.63
C ILE A 268 16.55 -6.34 -33.49
#